data_AF-A0A136LEW0-F1
#
_entry.id   AF-A0A136LEW0-F1
#
_cell.length_a   1.000
_cell.length_b   1.000
_cell.length_c   1.000
_cell.angle_alpha   90.00
_cell.angle_beta   90.00
_cell.angle_gamma   90.00
#
_symmetry.space_group_name_H-M   'P 1'
#
loop_
_entity.id
_entity.type
_entity.pdbx_description
1 polymer ?
#
loop_
_entity_poly.entity_id
_entity_poly.type
_entity_poly.pdbx_seq_one_letter_code
_entity_poly.pdbx_strand_id
1 'polypeptide(L)'
;MRGSFCGVGSRRLISALLFAALSAASHADYAIVVGVQHYPNAPGYAPLEGPVPDSKALSEVLALRFGFKVRTLLDADATKERILNEIKIAASSIGEDERFVFYFAGHGMMSPPSLMPADAVADDPSGKGEYRTITPDELYAAVRQITPGAGR
;
A
#
# COMPACT_ATOMS: atom_id res chain seq x y z
N MET A 1 -54.59 60.58 -7.36
CA MET A 1 -54.43 59.12 -7.15
C MET A 1 -52.94 58.81 -7.13
N ARG A 2 -52.48 58.11 -6.08
CA ARG A 2 -51.30 57.24 -5.89
C ARG A 2 -50.37 57.07 -7.12
N GLY A 3 -49.04 57.08 -7.04
CA GLY A 3 -48.09 57.04 -5.93
C GLY A 3 -46.63 57.00 -6.45
N SER A 4 -45.70 57.14 -5.52
CA SER A 4 -44.23 57.03 -5.64
C SER A 4 -43.74 55.70 -6.21
N PHE A 5 -42.53 55.64 -6.79
CA PHE A 5 -41.36 54.96 -6.21
C PHE A 5 -40.10 55.06 -7.08
N CYS A 6 -38.97 55.24 -6.38
CA CYS A 6 -37.58 55.20 -6.83
C CYS A 6 -37.13 53.75 -7.09
N GLY A 7 -36.15 53.53 -7.99
CA GLY A 7 -35.60 52.20 -8.28
C GLY A 7 -34.20 52.24 -8.88
N VAL A 8 -33.19 52.22 -8.00
CA VAL A 8 -31.77 51.93 -8.31
C VAL A 8 -31.65 50.48 -8.78
N GLY A 9 -31.06 50.26 -9.96
CA GLY A 9 -30.89 48.94 -10.59
C GLY A 9 -29.44 48.46 -10.62
N SER A 10 -28.92 48.16 -9.43
CA SER A 10 -27.76 47.34 -9.07
C SER A 10 -27.02 46.57 -10.18
N ARG A 11 -25.72 46.86 -10.33
CA ARG A 11 -24.75 46.02 -11.05
C ARG A 11 -24.67 44.67 -10.35
N ARG A 12 -25.16 43.60 -11.00
CA ARG A 12 -24.97 42.23 -10.50
C ARG A 12 -23.51 41.82 -10.72
N LEU A 13 -22.70 41.97 -9.67
CA LEU A 13 -21.41 41.28 -9.56
C LEU A 13 -21.70 39.79 -9.46
N ILE A 14 -21.42 39.05 -10.53
CA ILE A 14 -21.38 37.58 -10.50
C ILE A 14 -20.14 37.22 -9.68
N SER A 15 -20.34 36.94 -8.40
CA SER A 15 -19.30 36.38 -7.54
C SER A 15 -19.11 34.92 -7.95
N ALA A 16 -18.09 34.65 -8.76
CA ALA A 16 -17.64 33.30 -9.03
C ALA A 16 -16.96 32.78 -7.75
N LEU A 17 -17.69 31.95 -6.99
CA LEU A 17 -17.10 31.11 -5.95
C LEU A 17 -16.14 30.13 -6.65
N LEU A 18 -14.86 30.49 -6.68
CA LEU A 18 -13.78 29.54 -6.93
C LEU A 18 -13.82 28.52 -5.79
N PHE A 19 -14.39 27.33 -6.04
CA PHE A 19 -14.00 26.15 -5.30
C PHE A 19 -12.57 25.83 -5.72
N ALA A 20 -11.60 26.45 -5.05
CA ALA A 20 -10.25 25.92 -5.04
C ALA A 20 -10.37 24.53 -4.42
N ALA A 21 -10.39 23.49 -5.25
CA ALA A 21 -10.13 22.13 -4.82
C ALA A 21 -8.66 22.11 -4.37
N LEU A 22 -8.43 22.52 -3.11
CA LEU A 22 -7.20 22.23 -2.42
C LEU A 22 -7.18 20.71 -2.33
N SER A 23 -6.49 20.08 -3.28
CA SER A 23 -6.10 18.69 -3.13
C SER A 23 -5.06 18.67 -2.01
N ALA A 24 -5.53 18.80 -0.77
CA ALA A 24 -4.78 18.30 0.36
C ALA A 24 -4.51 16.84 0.00
N ALA A 25 -3.22 16.46 -0.02
CA ALA A 25 -2.87 15.05 -0.14
C ALA A 25 -3.75 14.31 0.87
N SER A 26 -4.63 13.44 0.37
CA SER A 26 -5.66 12.83 1.19
C SER A 26 -4.98 12.07 2.31
N HIS A 27 -5.12 12.55 3.55
CA HIS A 27 -4.52 11.93 4.71
C HIS A 27 -5.28 10.62 4.96
N ALA A 28 -4.67 9.48 4.66
CA ALA A 28 -5.31 8.18 4.73
C ALA A 28 -4.29 7.13 5.16
N ASP A 29 -4.69 6.31 6.14
CA ASP A 29 -3.92 5.13 6.54
C ASP A 29 -3.55 4.30 5.31
N TYR A 30 -2.36 3.71 5.32
CA TYR A 30 -1.83 3.00 4.17
C TYR A 30 -1.65 1.52 4.49
N ALA A 31 -2.08 0.66 3.58
CA ALA A 31 -1.88 -0.78 3.70
C ALA A 31 -1.16 -1.33 2.48
N ILE A 32 -0.18 -2.20 2.72
CA ILE A 32 0.41 -3.08 1.71
C ILE A 32 0.01 -4.50 2.08
N VAL A 33 -0.74 -5.14 1.20
CA VAL A 33 -1.30 -6.49 1.39
C VAL A 33 -0.72 -7.39 0.29
N VAL A 34 0.04 -8.39 0.71
CA VAL A 34 0.80 -9.28 -0.18
C VAL A 34 0.27 -10.71 -0.05
N GLY A 35 -0.09 -11.31 -1.19
CA GLY A 35 -0.53 -12.69 -1.26
C GLY A 35 0.25 -13.46 -2.32
N VAL A 36 1.07 -14.43 -1.91
CA VAL A 36 1.84 -15.28 -2.82
C VAL A 36 1.33 -16.70 -2.72
N GLN A 37 0.66 -17.14 -3.78
CA GLN A 37 0.09 -18.47 -3.88
C GLN A 37 0.99 -19.40 -4.69
N HIS A 38 1.57 -18.88 -5.78
CA HIS A 38 2.34 -19.66 -6.75
C HIS A 38 3.84 -19.33 -6.71
N TYR A 39 4.67 -20.38 -6.73
CA TYR A 39 6.13 -20.28 -6.63
C TYR A 39 6.83 -21.02 -7.80
N PRO A 40 6.74 -20.50 -9.04
CA PRO A 40 7.25 -21.20 -10.22
C PRO A 40 8.77 -21.43 -10.20
N ASN A 41 9.51 -20.59 -9.48
CA ASN A 41 10.97 -20.65 -9.38
C ASN A 41 11.48 -21.39 -8.14
N ALA A 42 10.57 -21.93 -7.32
CA ALA A 42 10.89 -22.68 -6.11
C ALA A 42 10.18 -24.04 -6.14
N PRO A 43 10.62 -24.99 -6.99
CA PRO A 43 9.91 -26.25 -7.23
C PRO A 43 9.76 -27.14 -5.99
N GLY A 44 10.51 -26.89 -4.91
CA GLY A 44 10.34 -27.55 -3.61
C GLY A 44 9.15 -27.05 -2.78
N TYR A 45 8.47 -26.00 -3.23
CA TYR A 45 7.36 -25.36 -2.52
C TYR A 45 6.06 -25.51 -3.30
N ALA A 46 5.16 -26.33 -2.77
CA ALA A 46 3.83 -26.51 -3.35
C ALA A 46 3.03 -25.19 -3.30
N PRO A 47 2.17 -24.91 -4.29
CA PRO A 47 1.25 -23.80 -4.23
C PRO A 47 0.36 -23.87 -2.99
N LEU A 48 -0.01 -22.71 -2.46
CA LEU A 48 -0.97 -22.58 -1.35
C LEU A 48 -2.37 -22.33 -1.90
N GLU A 49 -3.40 -22.33 -1.05
CA GLU A 49 -4.78 -21.98 -1.47
C GLU A 49 -5.28 -20.66 -0.86
N GLY A 50 -4.83 -20.31 0.35
CA GLY A 50 -5.28 -19.13 1.10
C GLY A 50 -4.70 -17.76 0.68
N PRO A 51 -3.40 -17.62 0.34
CA PRO A 51 -2.77 -16.31 0.27
C PRO A 51 -3.45 -15.26 -0.61
N VAL A 52 -3.87 -15.63 -1.82
CA VAL A 52 -4.54 -14.72 -2.76
C VAL A 52 -5.97 -14.37 -2.31
N PRO A 53 -6.87 -15.34 -2.01
CA PRO A 53 -8.22 -15.00 -1.53
C PRO A 53 -8.20 -14.23 -0.20
N ASP A 54 -7.34 -14.60 0.75
CA ASP A 54 -7.21 -13.91 2.04
C ASP A 54 -6.75 -12.46 1.86
N SER A 55 -5.75 -12.25 1.00
CA SER A 55 -5.25 -10.90 0.68
C SER A 55 -6.31 -10.03 0.03
N LYS A 56 -7.10 -10.57 -0.91
CA LYS A 56 -8.20 -9.84 -1.54
C LYS A 56 -9.26 -9.43 -0.52
N ALA A 57 -9.69 -10.37 0.32
CA ALA A 57 -10.70 -10.11 1.35
C ALA A 57 -10.22 -9.06 2.37
N LEU A 58 -8.97 -9.15 2.82
CA LEU A 58 -8.39 -8.17 3.74
C LEU A 58 -8.28 -6.78 3.10
N SER A 59 -7.82 -6.72 1.84
CA SER A 59 -7.74 -5.46 1.09
C SER A 59 -9.11 -4.77 0.97
N GLU A 60 -10.16 -5.53 0.68
CA GLU A 60 -11.53 -5.00 0.62
C GLU A 60 -12.00 -4.47 1.98
N VAL A 61 -11.75 -5.21 3.06
CA VAL A 61 -12.12 -4.78 4.41
C VAL A 61 -11.37 -3.50 4.81
N LEU A 62 -10.05 -3.45 4.62
CA LEU A 62 -9.23 -2.29 4.94
C LEU A 62 -9.67 -1.05 4.16
N ALA A 63 -9.93 -1.20 2.85
CA ALA A 63 -10.37 -0.09 2.01
C ALA A 63 -11.80 0.37 2.37
N LEU A 64 -12.76 -0.56 2.39
CA LEU A 64 -14.19 -0.22 2.44
C LEU A 64 -14.73 0.00 3.85
N ARG A 65 -14.08 -0.53 4.90
CA ARG A 65 -14.54 -0.38 6.30
C ARG A 65 -13.64 0.53 7.12
N PHE A 66 -12.36 0.58 6.79
CA PHE A 66 -11.38 1.34 7.57
C PHE A 66 -10.78 2.53 6.82
N GLY A 67 -11.12 2.73 5.54
CA GLY A 67 -10.69 3.90 4.76
C GLY A 67 -9.21 3.89 4.37
N PHE A 68 -8.54 2.73 4.42
CA PHE A 68 -7.14 2.63 4.04
C PHE A 68 -6.96 2.84 2.54
N LYS A 69 -5.88 3.52 2.16
CA LYS A 69 -5.29 3.42 0.83
C LYS A 69 -4.53 2.11 0.73
N VAL A 70 -5.10 1.14 0.03
CA VAL A 70 -4.52 -0.21 -0.08
C VAL A 70 -3.72 -0.39 -1.37
N ARG A 71 -2.54 -1.01 -1.24
CA ARG A 71 -1.78 -1.62 -2.33
C ARG A 71 -1.81 -3.12 -2.16
N THR A 72 -2.37 -3.82 -3.14
CA THR A 72 -2.44 -5.28 -3.15
C THR A 72 -1.44 -5.82 -4.16
N LEU A 73 -0.54 -6.72 -3.74
CA LEU A 73 0.42 -7.40 -4.59
C LEU A 73 0.14 -8.90 -4.56
N LEU A 74 -0.18 -9.50 -5.70
CA LEU A 74 -0.59 -10.89 -5.80
C LEU A 74 0.32 -11.67 -6.74
N ASP A 75 0.76 -12.86 -6.34
CA ASP A 75 1.57 -13.77 -7.15
C ASP A 75 2.70 -13.04 -7.88
N ALA A 76 2.74 -13.06 -9.21
CA ALA A 76 3.81 -12.46 -10.02
C ALA A 76 4.06 -10.97 -9.73
N ASP A 77 3.09 -10.24 -9.18
CA ASP A 77 3.26 -8.85 -8.75
C ASP A 77 4.02 -8.71 -7.42
N ALA A 78 4.02 -9.74 -6.59
CA ALA A 78 4.63 -9.77 -5.26
C ALA A 78 6.11 -10.18 -5.31
N THR A 79 6.89 -9.50 -6.16
CA THR A 79 8.34 -9.69 -6.21
C THR A 79 9.04 -9.01 -5.03
N LYS A 80 10.22 -9.50 -4.64
CA LYS A 80 11.04 -8.91 -3.57
C LYS A 80 11.20 -7.40 -3.75
N GLU A 81 11.60 -7.01 -4.95
CA GLU A 81 11.87 -5.62 -5.29
C GLU A 81 10.61 -4.76 -5.19
N ARG A 82 9.49 -5.23 -5.76
CA ARG A 82 8.23 -4.48 -5.76
C ARG A 82 7.67 -4.32 -4.35
N ILE A 83 7.70 -5.37 -3.53
CA ILE A 83 7.26 -5.30 -2.12
C ILE A 83 8.06 -4.23 -1.36
N LEU A 84 9.40 -4.30 -1.42
CA LEU A 84 10.26 -3.35 -0.72
C LEU A 84 10.12 -1.93 -1.27
N ASN A 85 9.88 -1.77 -2.59
CA ASN A 85 9.66 -0.47 -3.20
C ASN A 85 8.31 0.14 -2.80
N GLU A 86 7.23 -0.64 -2.73
CA GLU A 86 5.93 -0.14 -2.25
C GLU A 86 6.01 0.33 -0.80
N ILE A 87 6.79 -0.35 0.06
CA ILE A 87 7.03 0.09 1.45
C ILE A 87 7.74 1.46 1.45
N LYS A 88 8.73 1.67 0.58
CA LYS A 88 9.41 2.97 0.43
C LYS A 88 8.49 4.07 -0.11
N ILE A 89 7.63 3.74 -1.07
CA ILE A 89 6.62 4.68 -1.60
C ILE A 89 5.64 5.07 -0.48
N ALA A 90 5.20 4.09 0.31
CA ALA A 90 4.34 4.32 1.47
C ALA A 90 5.02 5.26 2.48
N ALA A 91 6.31 5.05 2.79
CA ALA A 91 7.08 5.94 3.66
C ALA A 91 7.10 7.42 3.20
N SER A 92 7.02 7.67 1.90
CA SER A 92 6.93 9.04 1.35
C SER A 92 5.50 9.63 1.33
N SER A 93 4.49 8.78 1.48
CA SER A 93 3.07 9.14 1.40
C SER A 93 2.42 9.31 2.77
N ILE A 94 2.95 8.61 3.78
CA ILE A 94 2.31 8.48 5.10
C ILE A 94 2.62 9.69 5.99
N GLY A 95 1.57 10.29 6.54
CA GLY A 95 1.62 11.40 7.49
C GLY A 95 1.92 10.97 8.93
N GLU A 96 2.14 11.94 9.82
CA GLU A 96 2.56 11.65 11.20
C GLU A 96 1.51 10.90 12.03
N ASP A 97 0.24 11.16 11.74
CA ASP A 97 -0.91 10.58 12.44
C ASP A 97 -1.55 9.39 11.70
N GLU A 98 -0.93 8.93 10.60
CA GLU A 98 -1.46 7.84 9.78
C GLU A 98 -0.91 6.48 10.21
N ARG A 99 -1.76 5.48 10.11
CA ARG A 99 -1.43 4.09 10.40
C ARG A 99 -0.88 3.41 9.16
N PHE A 100 0.13 2.59 9.37
CA PHE A 100 0.64 1.68 8.35
C PHE A 100 0.30 0.23 8.70
N VAL A 101 -0.19 -0.51 7.71
CA VAL A 101 -0.39 -1.97 7.80
C VAL A 101 0.44 -2.65 6.72
N PHE A 102 1.25 -3.61 7.13
CA PHE A 102 1.89 -4.57 6.24
C PHE A 102 1.34 -5.96 6.52
N TYR A 103 0.76 -6.60 5.51
CA TYR A 103 0.26 -7.97 5.58
C TYR A 103 0.94 -8.81 4.51
N PHE A 104 1.36 -10.02 4.90
CA PHE A 104 1.95 -11.00 4.00
C PHE A 104 1.36 -12.37 4.26
N ALA A 105 0.86 -13.01 3.21
CA ALA A 105 0.48 -14.42 3.19
C ALA A 105 1.27 -15.14 2.08
N GLY A 106 1.88 -16.27 2.42
CA GLY A 106 2.73 -17.05 1.53
C GLY A 106 3.65 -17.97 2.32
N HIS A 107 4.58 -18.62 1.63
CA HIS A 107 5.65 -19.39 2.28
C HIS A 107 6.64 -18.48 3.00
N GLY A 108 7.26 -19.03 4.04
CA GLY A 108 8.36 -18.42 4.75
C GLY A 108 9.42 -19.46 5.09
N MET A 109 10.65 -19.00 5.28
CA MET A 109 11.75 -19.82 5.77
C MET A 109 11.78 -19.77 7.30
N MET A 110 12.37 -20.79 7.94
CA MET A 110 12.53 -20.83 9.40
C MET A 110 13.97 -20.54 9.86
N SER A 111 14.97 -20.81 9.02
CA SER A 111 16.38 -20.68 9.40
C SER A 111 17.25 -20.22 8.21
N PRO A 112 17.56 -18.91 8.11
CA PRO A 112 17.00 -17.83 8.92
C PRO A 112 15.50 -17.63 8.63
N PRO A 113 14.72 -17.07 9.57
CA PRO A 113 13.34 -16.75 9.30
C PRO A 113 13.26 -15.68 8.20
N SER A 114 12.43 -15.88 7.17
CA SER A 114 12.26 -14.90 6.09
C SER A 114 10.95 -15.11 5.34
N LEU A 115 10.50 -14.10 4.59
CA LEU A 115 9.30 -14.18 3.74
C LEU A 115 9.69 -14.56 2.32
N MET A 116 8.98 -15.48 1.67
CA MET A 116 9.25 -15.88 0.29
C MET A 116 8.38 -15.08 -0.70
N PRO A 117 8.93 -14.08 -1.41
CA PRO A 117 8.21 -13.41 -2.49
C PRO A 117 8.02 -14.35 -3.69
N ALA A 118 7.20 -13.95 -4.67
CA ALA A 118 6.89 -14.81 -5.82
C ALA A 118 8.11 -15.10 -6.73
N ASP A 119 9.11 -14.22 -6.71
CA ASP A 119 10.41 -14.39 -7.39
C ASP A 119 11.45 -15.11 -6.53
N ALA A 120 11.04 -15.74 -5.42
CA ALA A 120 11.95 -16.56 -4.62
C ALA A 120 12.52 -17.69 -5.47
N VAL A 121 13.84 -17.72 -5.56
CA VAL A 121 14.63 -18.70 -6.32
C VAL A 121 15.85 -19.03 -5.49
N ALA A 122 16.23 -20.32 -5.47
CA ALA A 122 17.47 -20.76 -4.85
C ALA A 122 18.68 -20.31 -5.69
N ASP A 123 19.78 -19.94 -5.03
CA ASP A 123 21.06 -19.69 -5.68
C ASP A 123 21.69 -20.95 -6.31
N ASP A 124 21.30 -22.13 -5.82
CA ASP A 124 21.59 -23.43 -6.41
C ASP A 124 20.43 -23.90 -7.31
N PRO A 125 20.67 -24.21 -8.61
CA PRO A 125 19.69 -24.79 -9.52
C PRO A 125 19.04 -26.09 -9.04
N SER A 126 19.66 -26.80 -8.09
CA SER A 126 19.10 -28.01 -7.46
C SER A 126 17.95 -27.71 -6.48
N GLY A 127 17.72 -26.43 -6.14
CA GLY A 127 16.69 -25.99 -5.19
C GLY A 127 17.08 -26.15 -3.72
N LYS A 128 18.35 -26.51 -3.43
CA LYS A 128 18.87 -26.77 -2.09
C LYS A 128 19.66 -25.62 -1.48
N GLY A 129 19.88 -24.56 -2.24
CA GLY A 129 20.64 -23.40 -1.84
C GLY A 129 19.81 -22.35 -1.09
N GLU A 130 20.40 -21.18 -0.87
CA GLU A 130 19.72 -20.06 -0.23
C GLU A 130 18.70 -19.43 -1.18
N TYR A 131 17.48 -19.21 -0.69
CA TYR A 131 16.43 -18.58 -1.46
C TYR A 131 16.53 -17.06 -1.39
N ARG A 132 16.33 -16.40 -2.53
CA ARG A 132 16.06 -14.96 -2.62
C ARG A 132 14.77 -14.63 -1.86
N THR A 133 14.90 -14.29 -0.59
CA THR A 133 13.78 -14.01 0.33
C THR A 133 13.86 -12.58 0.87
N ILE A 134 12.81 -12.11 1.55
CA ILE A 134 12.85 -10.87 2.33
C ILE A 134 13.19 -11.22 3.77
N THR A 135 14.38 -10.83 4.22
CA THR A 135 14.81 -11.09 5.60
C THR A 135 14.14 -10.12 6.58
N PRO A 136 14.11 -10.45 7.90
CA PRO A 136 13.65 -9.53 8.94
C PRO A 136 14.40 -8.20 8.91
N ASP A 137 15.72 -8.23 8.66
CA ASP A 137 16.53 -7.01 8.58
C ASP A 137 16.16 -6.15 7.38
N GLU A 138 15.90 -6.75 6.21
CA GLU A 138 15.45 -6.03 5.02
C GLU A 138 14.06 -5.43 5.22
N LEU A 139 13.13 -6.20 5.79
CA LEU A 139 11.78 -5.73 6.08
C LEU A 139 11.82 -4.60 7.12
N TYR A 140 12.57 -4.77 8.20
CA TYR A 140 12.75 -3.75 9.23
C TYR A 140 13.40 -2.48 8.65
N ALA A 141 14.43 -2.62 7.82
CA ALA A 141 15.09 -1.50 7.18
C ALA A 141 14.19 -0.72 6.22
N ALA A 142 13.21 -1.39 5.60
CA ALA A 142 12.18 -0.75 4.78
C ALA A 142 11.10 -0.08 5.64
N VAL A 143 10.53 -0.81 6.61
CA VAL A 143 9.43 -0.32 7.45
C VAL A 143 9.86 0.83 8.37
N ARG A 144 11.10 0.84 8.89
CA ARG A 144 11.59 1.96 9.73
C ARG A 144 11.60 3.31 9.01
N GLN A 145 11.52 3.33 7.68
CA GLN A 145 11.40 4.55 6.90
C GLN A 145 10.01 5.18 7.04
N ILE A 146 9.02 4.37 7.44
CA ILE A 146 7.67 4.80 7.82
C ILE A 146 7.72 5.29 9.27
N THR A 147 8.45 6.38 9.48
CA THR A 147 8.47 7.09 10.76
C THR A 147 8.22 8.57 10.51
N PRO A 148 7.32 9.20 11.28
CA PRO A 148 7.17 10.65 11.27
C PRO A 148 8.45 11.34 11.78
N GLY A 149 8.93 12.37 11.06
CA GLY A 149 9.58 13.50 11.72
C GLY A 149 10.94 13.34 12.40
N ALA A 150 11.80 12.36 12.05
CA ALA A 150 13.22 12.47 12.39
C ALA A 150 13.99 13.31 11.34
N GLY A 151 13.60 14.57 11.16
CA GLY A 151 14.37 15.55 10.38
C GLY A 151 13.68 16.16 9.15
N ARG A 152 12.49 16.75 9.33
CA ARG A 152 12.06 17.88 8.48
C ARG A 152 12.01 19.15 9.31
#